data_AF-A0A2L0LQB2-F1
#
_entry.id   AF-A0A2L0LQB2-F1
#
_cell.length_a   1.000
_cell.length_b   1.000
_cell.length_c   1.000
_cell.angle_alpha   90.00
_cell.angle_beta   90.00
_cell.angle_gamma   90.00
#
_symmetry.space_group_name_H-M   'P 1'
#
loop_
_entity.id
_entity.type
_entity.pdbx_description
1 polymer ?
#
loop_
_entity_poly.entity_id
_entity_poly.type
_entity_poly.pdbx_seq_one_letter_code
_entity_poly.pdbx_strand_id
1 'polypeptide(L)' 'MSAHDRPQSDAEHNAVAWLGHAGLYRTRLEAVQNGEQHLEPVSADELFELARSHVREGYIHA' A
#
# COMPACT_ATOMS: atom_id res chain seq x y z
N MET A 1 2.65 9.37 -29.79
CA MET A 1 2.08 9.73 -28.47
C MET A 1 2.50 8.63 -27.52
N SER A 2 3.45 8.91 -26.60
CA SER A 2 3.99 7.92 -25.67
C SER A 2 2.93 7.53 -24.63
N ALA A 3 2.80 6.23 -24.36
CA ALA A 3 1.86 5.65 -23.40
C ALA A 3 2.19 5.94 -21.91
N HIS A 4 3.03 6.94 -21.64
CA HIS A 4 3.48 7.31 -20.29
C HIS A 4 2.74 8.52 -19.69
N ASP A 5 1.85 9.14 -20.45
CA ASP A 5 1.01 10.26 -19.99
C ASP A 5 -0.37 9.75 -19.50
N ARG A 6 -0.41 8.60 -18.82
CA ARG A 6 -1.59 8.32 -17.98
C ARG A 6 -1.45 9.21 -16.76
N PRO A 7 -2.48 9.98 -16.37
CA PRO A 7 -2.49 10.63 -15.08
C PRO A 7 -2.34 9.52 -14.05
N GLN A 8 -1.17 9.46 -13.42
CA GLN A 8 -0.96 8.69 -12.21
C GLN A 8 -2.07 9.13 -11.26
N SER A 9 -2.88 8.19 -10.77
CA SER A 9 -4.04 8.53 -9.95
C SER A 9 -3.57 9.39 -8.78
N ASP A 10 -4.35 10.37 -8.35
CA ASP A 10 -4.03 11.19 -7.17
C ASP A 10 -3.73 10.31 -5.93
N ALA A 11 -4.38 9.14 -5.86
CA ALA A 11 -4.09 8.11 -4.88
C ALA A 11 -2.67 7.52 -4.99
N GLU A 12 -2.17 7.27 -6.21
CA GLU A 12 -0.81 6.77 -6.43
C GLU A 12 0.26 7.86 -6.21
N HIS A 13 -0.09 9.14 -6.41
CA HIS A 13 0.82 10.26 -6.17
C HIS A 13 0.99 10.56 -4.67
N ASN A 14 -0.09 10.44 -3.91
CA ASN A 14 -0.09 10.67 -2.46
C ASN A 14 0.12 9.40 -1.62
N ALA A 15 0.38 8.25 -2.27
CA ALA A 15 0.64 7.00 -1.59
C ALA A 15 1.89 7.09 -0.71
N VAL A 16 1.74 6.81 0.59
CA VAL A 16 2.87 6.73 1.53
C VAL A 16 3.33 5.30 1.76
N ALA A 17 2.49 4.33 1.38
CA ALA A 17 2.78 2.89 1.40
C ALA A 17 2.00 2.19 0.29
N TRP A 18 2.32 0.91 0.09
CA TRP A 18 1.66 0.04 -0.89
C TRP A 18 1.25 -1.26 -0.21
N LEU A 19 -0.04 -1.57 -0.27
CA LEU A 19 -0.57 -2.81 0.27
C LEU A 19 -0.58 -3.86 -0.84
N GLY A 20 0.25 -4.88 -0.66
CA GLY A 20 0.23 -6.12 -1.44
C GLY A 20 -0.42 -7.25 -0.66
N HIS A 21 -0.50 -8.42 -1.28
CA HIS A 21 -1.07 -9.61 -0.66
C HIS A 21 -0.23 -10.10 0.54
N ALA A 22 1.10 -10.02 0.46
CA ALA A 22 1.99 -10.41 1.54
C ALA A 22 2.13 -9.35 2.63
N GLY A 23 1.68 -8.12 2.38
CA GLY A 23 1.63 -7.05 3.38
C GLY A 23 1.99 -5.68 2.85
N LEU A 24 2.44 -4.82 3.76
CA LEU A 24 2.76 -3.42 3.47
C LEU A 24 4.21 -3.26 3.01
N TYR A 25 4.38 -2.50 1.94
CA TYR A 25 5.65 -2.11 1.35
C TYR A 25 5.81 -0.60 1.36
N ARG A 26 7.06 -0.12 1.40
CA ARG A 26 7.35 1.31 1.39
C ARG A 26 7.15 1.92 0.00
N THR A 27 7.46 1.15 -1.04
CA THR A 27 7.37 1.62 -2.42
C THR A 27 6.74 0.58 -3.32
N ARG A 28 6.12 1.04 -4.42
CA ARG A 28 5.57 0.15 -5.45
C ARG A 28 6.63 -0.77 -6.03
N LEU A 29 7.83 -0.24 -6.28
CA LEU A 29 8.93 -0.98 -6.89
C LEU A 29 9.36 -2.15 -6.00
N GLU A 30 9.53 -1.90 -4.71
CA GLU A 30 9.85 -2.93 -3.72
C GLU A 30 8.80 -4.06 -3.74
N ALA A 31 7.53 -3.71 -3.75
CA ALA A 31 6.46 -4.69 -3.75
C ALA A 31 6.45 -5.55 -5.03
N VAL A 32 6.62 -4.93 -6.20
CA VAL A 32 6.77 -5.63 -7.49
C VAL A 32 8.00 -6.55 -7.49
N GLN A 33 9.13 -6.11 -6.92
CA GLN A 33 10.34 -6.92 -6.80
C GLN A 33 10.13 -8.15 -5.90
N ASN A 34 9.22 -8.05 -4.92
CA ASN A 34 8.83 -9.18 -4.07
C ASN A 34 7.75 -10.07 -4.72
N GLY A 35 7.37 -9.83 -5.97
CA GLY A 35 6.46 -10.66 -6.73
C GLY A 35 4.98 -10.34 -6.53
N GLU A 36 4.66 -9.20 -5.92
CA GLU A 36 3.27 -8.75 -5.79
C GLU A 36 2.65 -8.48 -7.16
N GLN A 37 1.49 -9.09 -7.41
CA GLN A 37 0.75 -8.93 -8.67
C GLN A 37 -0.29 -7.81 -8.59
N HIS A 38 -0.80 -7.55 -7.38
CA HIS A 38 -1.81 -6.54 -7.11
C HIS A 38 -1.32 -5.65 -5.98
N LEU A 39 -1.37 -4.34 -6.21
CA LEU A 39 -0.90 -3.34 -5.27
C LEU A 39 -1.92 -2.23 -5.19
N GLU A 40 -2.33 -1.94 -3.96
CA GLU A 40 -3.18 -0.79 -3.66
C GLU A 40 -2.34 0.32 -3.02
N PRO A 41 -2.41 1.56 -3.56
CA PRO A 41 -1.77 2.70 -2.91
C PRO A 41 -2.48 2.99 -1.58
N VAL A 42 -1.69 3.27 -0.54
CA VAL A 42 -2.19 3.54 0.80
C VAL A 42 -1.80 4.95 1.22
N SER A 43 -2.80 5.75 1.61
CA SER A 43 -2.61 7.08 2.18
C SER A 43 -2.15 7.01 3.65
N ALA A 44 -1.71 8.15 4.20
CA ALA A 44 -1.27 8.19 5.60
C ALA A 44 -2.38 7.80 6.57
N ASP A 45 -3.61 8.29 6.34
CA ASP A 45 -4.75 7.99 7.21
C ASP A 45 -5.11 6.50 7.19
N GLU A 46 -5.13 5.89 6.00
CA GLU A 46 -5.38 4.45 5.83
C GLU A 46 -4.28 3.60 6.51
N LEU A 47 -3.02 4.01 6.39
CA LEU A 47 -1.91 3.32 7.06
C LEU A 47 -2.08 3.33 8.59
N PHE A 48 -2.50 4.46 9.16
CA PHE A 48 -2.76 4.55 10.60
C PHE A 48 -3.94 3.67 11.02
N GLU A 49 -5.02 3.59 10.23
CA GLU A 49 -6.13 2.68 10.53
C GLU A 49 -5.73 1.21 10.44
N LEU A 50 -4.95 0.83 9.42
CA LEU A 50 -4.41 -0.53 9.30
C LEU A 50 -3.57 -0.89 10.52
N ALA A 51 -2.69 0.00 10.96
CA ALA A 51 -1.88 -0.19 12.16
C ALA A 51 -2.75 -0.33 13.43
N ARG A 52 -3.78 0.53 13.60
CA ARG A 52 -4.72 0.44 14.72
C ARG A 52 -5.47 -0.89 14.75
N SER A 53 -5.92 -1.38 13.59
CA SER A 53 -6.61 -2.67 13.46
C SER A 53 -5.70 -3.82 13.86
N HIS A 54 -4.46 -3.84 13.36
CA HIS A 54 -3.48 -4.87 13.68
C HIS A 54 -3.18 -4.95 15.18
N VAL A 55 -3.00 -3.79 15.81
CA VAL A 55 -2.79 -3.72 17.28
C VAL A 55 -3.98 -4.33 18.00
N ARG A 56 -5.21 -3.97 17.60
CA ARG A 56 -6.44 -4.49 18.22
C ARG A 56 -6.57 -6.01 18.07
N GLU A 57 -6.26 -6.55 16.90
CA GLU A 57 -6.31 -8.00 16.62
C GLU A 57 -5.27 -8.77 17.45
N GLY A 58 -4.07 -8.20 17.64
CA GLY A 58 -3.04 -8.76 18.52
C GLY A 58 -3.44 -8.82 20.01
N TYR A 59 -4.35 -7.96 20.48
CA TYR A 59 -4.87 -8.00 21.85
C TYR A 59 -5.98 -9.03 22.06
N ILE A 60 -6.69 -9.45 21.00
CA ILE A 60 -7.81 -10.40 21.10
C ILE A 60 -7.31 -11.85 21.16
N HIS A 61 -6.08 -12.10 20.69
CA HIS A 61 -5.45 -13.42 20.65
C HIS A 61 -4.34 -13.63 21.69
N ALA A 62 -4.20 -12.72 22.67
CA ALA A 62 -3.20 -12.80 23.74
C ALA A 62 -3.75 -13.42 25.03
#